data_AF-A0A1Y4I018-F1
#
_entry.id   AF-A0A1Y4I018-F1
#
_cell.length_a   1.000
_cell.length_b   1.000
_cell.length_c   1.000
_cell.angle_alpha   90.00
_cell.angle_beta   90.00
_cell.angle_gamma   90.00
#
_symmetry.space_group_name_H-M   'P 1'
#
loop_
_entity.id
_entity.type
_entity.pdbx_description
1 polymer ?
#
loop_
_entity_poly.entity_id
_entity_poly.type
_entity_poly.pdbx_seq_one_letter_code
_entity_poly.pdbx_strand_id
1 'polypeptide(L)'
;MRHGRGQERPHGAAHDGPHGRDPHGHARRVRRHARDHHRAAARHRGEGRGRLHRRRQGVGGNRSPLPCNCHRKRGEDVSRETPIYFDGKDLSTLLWVTGVKRTILPERNITTTEVPGVDGSMVSGVSLAPLTVTVTAHIRKDSVQDVTDARRLIAEALATDTPRPLFLPDEPNRYLMAMYQGGAEMSRNAHKPGVELTFYCADPVSYGEERALDVTGRRPVNVRGTYPCRPTITVKPPQSDEWRITKVSTQEFVAVEGPFTGEQTVVLDTANERCTINGNDVPVVVKSDYFTLLGTEEIEVSGGTAHLEWTERWQ
;
A
#
# COMPACT_ATOMS: atom_id res chain seq x y z
N MET A 1 -42.70 71.61 -9.31
CA MET A 1 -41.50 72.26 -8.73
C MET A 1 -40.83 71.22 -7.83
N ARG A 2 -39.59 70.74 -7.96
CA ARG A 2 -38.43 71.00 -8.82
C ARG A 2 -37.79 69.63 -9.12
N HIS A 3 -37.28 69.48 -10.33
CA HIS A 3 -36.35 68.43 -10.74
C HIS A 3 -34.91 68.72 -10.27
N GLY A 4 -34.13 67.66 -10.10
CA GLY A 4 -32.66 67.62 -10.26
C GLY A 4 -32.26 66.13 -10.24
N ARG A 5 -31.96 65.43 -11.35
CA ARG A 5 -30.88 65.57 -12.35
C ARG A 5 -29.48 65.65 -11.73
N GLY A 6 -28.76 64.52 -11.79
CA GLY A 6 -27.31 64.44 -11.82
C GLY A 6 -26.87 63.57 -13.00
N GLN A 7 -26.36 64.24 -14.05
CA GLN A 7 -25.64 63.69 -15.21
C GLN A 7 -24.30 63.06 -14.76
N GLU A 8 -23.92 61.86 -15.20
CA GLU A 8 -23.19 61.51 -16.45
C GLU A 8 -21.75 62.03 -16.59
N ARG A 9 -20.78 61.10 -16.41
CA ARG A 9 -19.69 60.68 -17.33
C ARG A 9 -18.54 61.68 -17.65
N PRO A 10 -17.44 61.31 -18.37
CA PRO A 10 -16.62 60.07 -18.46
C PRO A 10 -15.07 60.36 -18.58
N HIS A 11 -14.30 59.39 -19.12
CA HIS A 11 -12.88 59.40 -19.60
C HIS A 11 -11.83 58.90 -18.59
N GLY A 12 -10.88 58.01 -18.90
CA GLY A 12 -10.50 57.35 -20.15
C GLY A 12 -8.99 57.01 -20.15
N ALA A 13 -8.63 55.87 -20.79
CA ALA A 13 -7.30 55.44 -21.30
C ALA A 13 -6.16 55.15 -20.27
N ALA A 14 -5.51 53.98 -20.22
CA ALA A 14 -4.81 53.12 -21.22
C ALA A 14 -3.29 53.43 -21.35
N HIS A 15 -2.52 52.36 -21.61
CA HIS A 15 -1.06 52.26 -21.89
C HIS A 15 -0.12 52.21 -20.67
N ASP A 16 0.95 51.41 -20.60
CA ASP A 16 1.60 50.46 -21.51
C ASP A 16 2.58 49.59 -20.69
N GLY A 17 2.86 48.36 -21.13
CA GLY A 17 3.97 47.52 -20.64
C GLY A 17 5.35 48.05 -21.05
N PRO A 18 6.46 47.35 -20.70
CA PRO A 18 6.84 46.24 -21.57
C PRO A 18 7.54 45.03 -20.88
N HIS A 19 7.44 43.89 -21.60
CA HIS A 19 8.42 42.81 -21.82
C HIS A 19 9.79 42.92 -21.11
N GLY A 20 10.40 41.87 -20.53
CA GLY A 20 10.36 40.43 -20.78
C GLY A 20 11.79 39.90 -20.86
N ARG A 21 12.07 38.69 -20.36
CA ARG A 21 13.08 37.73 -20.88
C ARG A 21 13.24 36.51 -19.96
N ASP A 22 12.78 35.38 -20.48
CA ASP A 22 13.43 34.07 -20.39
C ASP A 22 14.88 34.13 -20.92
N PRO A 23 15.77 33.19 -20.53
CA PRO A 23 16.00 32.06 -21.43
C PRO A 23 16.29 30.69 -20.76
N HIS A 24 15.73 29.68 -21.41
CA HIS A 24 16.13 28.27 -21.52
C HIS A 24 17.60 27.90 -21.19
N GLY A 25 17.74 26.71 -20.58
CA GLY A 25 18.42 25.61 -21.29
C GLY A 25 19.45 24.78 -20.52
N HIS A 26 19.33 23.46 -20.73
CA HIS A 26 20.28 22.35 -20.49
C HIS A 26 20.26 21.68 -19.10
N ALA A 27 20.41 20.35 -18.94
CA ALA A 27 20.36 19.20 -19.85
C ALA A 27 20.61 17.92 -19.01
N ARG A 28 19.88 16.84 -19.35
CA ARG A 28 20.33 15.43 -19.47
C ARG A 28 20.74 14.58 -18.24
N ARG A 29 20.06 13.42 -18.20
CA ARG A 29 20.54 12.02 -18.07
C ARG A 29 21.14 11.54 -16.74
N VAL A 30 20.53 10.47 -16.17
CA VAL A 30 21.13 9.14 -15.91
C VAL A 30 19.98 8.09 -15.90
N ARG A 31 19.81 7.25 -16.95
CA ARG A 31 20.10 5.79 -17.06
C ARG A 31 19.54 4.92 -15.90
N ARG A 32 18.54 4.06 -16.14
CA ARG A 32 18.63 2.64 -16.60
C ARG A 32 19.60 1.77 -15.77
N HIS A 33 19.05 0.95 -14.88
CA HIS A 33 19.43 -0.42 -14.46
C HIS A 33 18.38 -0.83 -13.39
N ALA A 34 17.75 -1.99 -13.34
CA ALA A 34 18.22 -3.34 -13.63
C ALA A 34 17.10 -4.23 -14.18
N ARG A 35 17.30 -4.75 -15.40
CA ARG A 35 16.88 -6.10 -15.78
C ARG A 35 18.14 -6.96 -15.74
N ASP A 36 17.93 -8.25 -15.53
CA ASP A 36 18.91 -9.36 -15.56
C ASP A 36 19.43 -9.80 -14.19
N HIS A 37 18.72 -10.73 -13.55
CA HIS A 37 19.37 -11.86 -12.90
C HIS A 37 18.53 -13.14 -13.02
N HIS A 38 19.15 -14.11 -13.70
CA HIS A 38 19.00 -15.57 -13.58
C HIS A 38 17.76 -16.28 -14.15
N ARG A 39 17.84 -16.47 -15.47
CA ARG A 39 17.44 -17.71 -16.13
C ARG A 39 18.72 -18.50 -16.46
N ALA A 40 19.00 -19.60 -15.76
CA ALA A 40 19.76 -20.77 -16.24
C ALA A 40 20.15 -21.72 -15.09
N ALA A 41 19.49 -22.87 -15.00
CA ALA A 41 20.11 -24.14 -14.58
C ALA A 41 19.17 -25.30 -14.91
N ALA A 42 19.20 -25.75 -16.16
CA ALA A 42 18.72 -27.07 -16.54
C ALA A 42 19.77 -27.68 -17.48
N ARG A 43 20.41 -28.78 -17.05
CA ARG A 43 20.61 -30.04 -17.80
C ARG A 43 21.86 -30.81 -17.32
N HIS A 44 21.76 -32.12 -17.58
CA HIS A 44 22.73 -33.24 -17.45
C HIS A 44 22.77 -33.92 -16.08
N ARG A 45 22.08 -35.06 -15.89
CA ARG A 45 22.28 -36.43 -16.45
C ARG A 45 23.65 -37.03 -16.09
N GLY A 46 23.64 -38.21 -15.49
CA GLY A 46 24.79 -39.12 -15.51
C GLY A 46 24.77 -40.14 -14.38
N GLU A 47 24.52 -41.40 -14.73
CA GLU A 47 24.42 -42.59 -13.91
C GLU A 47 25.76 -43.04 -13.28
N GLY A 48 25.71 -43.88 -12.23
CA GLY A 48 26.89 -44.59 -11.73
C GLY A 48 26.57 -45.61 -10.64
N ARG A 49 26.60 -46.89 -11.00
CA ARG A 49 26.30 -48.09 -10.20
C ARG A 49 27.39 -48.43 -9.17
N GLY A 50 27.04 -49.18 -8.13
CA GLY A 50 27.84 -50.38 -7.76
C GLY A 50 28.17 -50.68 -6.29
N ARG A 51 27.54 -51.76 -5.80
CA ARG A 51 28.08 -52.89 -4.98
C ARG A 51 28.41 -52.76 -3.47
N LEU A 52 27.56 -53.48 -2.71
CA LEU A 52 27.81 -54.49 -1.66
C LEU A 52 29.25 -54.75 -1.12
N HIS A 53 29.35 -54.80 0.21
CA HIS A 53 29.78 -55.96 1.02
C HIS A 53 29.34 -55.79 2.51
N ARG A 54 28.57 -56.73 3.09
CA ARG A 54 28.94 -57.74 4.13
C ARG A 54 29.64 -57.14 5.38
N ARG A 55 29.31 -57.44 6.66
CA ARG A 55 28.82 -58.69 7.30
C ARG A 55 28.57 -58.46 8.82
N ARG A 56 27.72 -59.33 9.42
CA ARG A 56 27.71 -59.90 10.81
C ARG A 56 27.34 -58.98 12.00
N GLN A 57 26.20 -59.22 12.66
CA GLN A 57 25.88 -60.19 13.75
C GLN A 57 26.17 -59.66 15.16
N GLY A 58 25.13 -59.59 16.01
CA GLY A 58 25.25 -59.33 17.45
C GLY A 58 23.88 -59.35 18.13
N VAL A 59 23.65 -60.39 18.93
CA VAL A 59 22.47 -60.69 19.75
C VAL A 59 22.54 -59.93 21.08
N GLY A 60 21.39 -59.55 21.65
CA GLY A 60 21.31 -59.22 23.08
C GLY A 60 20.24 -58.18 23.42
N GLY A 61 19.16 -58.62 24.07
CA GLY A 61 18.11 -57.73 24.55
C GLY A 61 18.51 -56.94 25.79
N ASN A 62 17.86 -55.80 26.02
CA ASN A 62 17.32 -55.49 27.34
C ASN A 62 16.27 -54.38 27.26
N ARG A 63 15.30 -54.48 28.19
CA ARG A 63 14.15 -53.60 28.34
C ARG A 63 14.60 -52.14 28.57
N SER A 64 14.11 -51.22 27.76
CA SER A 64 14.20 -49.78 28.05
C SER A 64 12.98 -49.37 28.88
N PRO A 65 13.16 -48.78 30.08
CA PRO A 65 12.08 -48.08 30.76
C PRO A 65 11.84 -46.74 30.07
N LEU A 66 10.58 -46.39 29.84
CA LEU A 66 10.16 -45.06 29.38
C LEU A 66 10.58 -44.01 30.43
N PRO A 67 11.35 -42.97 30.07
CA PRO A 67 11.37 -41.76 30.89
C PRO A 67 10.18 -40.88 30.51
N CYS A 68 9.28 -40.71 31.47
CA CYS A 68 8.28 -39.66 31.54
C CYS A 68 8.97 -38.29 31.46
N ASN A 69 8.97 -37.69 30.27
CA ASN A 69 9.57 -36.38 30.04
C ASN A 69 8.50 -35.29 30.17
N CYS A 70 8.14 -34.95 31.42
CA CYS A 70 7.21 -33.86 31.74
C CYS A 70 7.96 -32.58 32.14
N HIS A 71 8.94 -32.13 31.36
CA HIS A 71 9.47 -30.76 31.43
C HIS A 71 9.76 -30.26 30.00
N ARG A 72 8.70 -29.98 29.24
CA ARG A 72 8.78 -29.25 27.98
C ARG A 72 9.18 -27.82 28.33
N LYS A 73 10.48 -27.52 28.24
CA LYS A 73 11.00 -26.15 28.33
C LYS A 73 10.21 -25.29 27.34
N ARG A 74 9.63 -24.21 27.89
CA ARG A 74 9.02 -23.11 27.15
C ARG A 74 9.98 -22.64 26.07
N GLY A 75 9.39 -22.31 24.92
CA GLY A 75 10.05 -22.09 23.65
C GLY A 75 11.39 -21.38 23.73
N GLU A 76 12.39 -22.02 23.14
CA GLU A 76 13.47 -21.32 22.47
C GLU A 76 12.82 -20.53 21.34
N ASP A 77 12.40 -19.30 21.69
CA ASP A 77 11.91 -18.30 20.76
C ASP A 77 13.07 -17.97 19.83
N VAL A 78 12.98 -18.49 18.61
CA VAL A 78 13.98 -18.29 17.57
C VAL A 78 14.05 -16.78 17.37
N SER A 79 15.11 -16.19 17.91
CA SER A 79 15.46 -14.79 17.81
C SER A 79 15.81 -14.47 16.35
N ARG A 80 14.79 -14.49 15.48
CA ARG A 80 14.85 -13.85 14.18
C ARG A 80 14.76 -12.38 14.48
N GLU A 81 15.87 -11.69 14.30
CA GLU A 81 15.91 -10.24 14.24
C GLU A 81 14.71 -9.78 13.43
N THR A 82 13.79 -9.10 14.09
CA THR A 82 12.47 -8.85 13.54
C THR A 82 12.51 -7.47 12.95
N PRO A 83 12.67 -7.34 11.62
CA PRO A 83 12.99 -6.08 11.00
C PRO A 83 11.75 -5.19 11.07
N ILE A 84 11.95 -3.96 11.51
CA ILE A 84 10.93 -2.92 11.56
C ILE A 84 11.43 -1.78 10.68
N TYR A 85 10.62 -1.43 9.69
CA TYR A 85 10.92 -0.31 8.79
C TYR A 85 9.86 0.76 8.93
N PHE A 86 10.29 2.00 9.01
CA PHE A 86 9.41 3.16 9.00
C PHE A 86 9.96 4.21 8.05
N ASP A 87 9.16 4.67 7.08
CA ASP A 87 9.58 5.62 6.05
C ASP A 87 10.87 5.19 5.31
N GLY A 88 11.03 3.88 5.08
CA GLY A 88 12.22 3.30 4.46
C GLY A 88 13.47 3.24 5.34
N LYS A 89 13.41 3.72 6.59
CA LYS A 89 14.50 3.63 7.58
C LYS A 89 14.37 2.34 8.38
N ASP A 90 15.49 1.63 8.52
CA ASP A 90 15.57 0.41 9.35
C ASP A 90 15.76 0.77 10.83
N LEU A 91 14.70 0.60 11.61
CA LEU A 91 14.72 0.85 13.04
C LEU A 91 15.24 -0.35 13.85
N SER A 92 15.40 -1.52 13.23
CA SER A 92 15.87 -2.74 13.93
C SER A 92 17.33 -2.65 14.40
N THR A 93 18.10 -1.75 13.77
CA THR A 93 19.48 -1.44 14.17
C THR A 93 19.55 -0.72 15.53
N LEU A 94 18.52 0.06 15.86
CA LEU A 94 18.44 0.88 17.06
C LEU A 94 17.53 0.25 18.13
N LEU A 95 16.48 -0.46 17.68
CA LEU A 95 15.42 -1.01 18.50
C LEU A 95 15.36 -2.53 18.40
N TRP A 96 15.25 -3.19 19.54
CA TRP A 96 14.83 -4.57 19.66
C TRP A 96 13.34 -4.59 19.94
N VAL A 97 12.52 -4.94 18.94
CA VAL A 97 11.07 -5.11 19.13
C VAL A 97 10.77 -6.38 19.92
N THR A 98 10.05 -6.25 21.03
CA THR A 98 9.65 -7.38 21.90
C THR A 98 8.20 -7.77 21.67
N GLY A 99 7.35 -6.83 21.27
CA GLY A 99 5.95 -7.11 21.01
C GLY A 99 5.29 -6.05 20.14
N VAL A 100 4.29 -6.49 19.38
CA VAL A 100 3.40 -5.63 18.62
C VAL A 100 1.98 -5.90 19.10
N LYS A 101 1.29 -4.85 19.53
CA LYS A 101 -0.10 -4.89 19.96
C LYS A 101 -0.95 -4.13 18.96
N ARG A 102 -1.84 -4.85 18.27
CA ARG A 102 -2.86 -4.31 17.37
C ARG A 102 -4.16 -5.09 17.51
N THR A 103 -5.29 -4.47 17.21
CA THR A 103 -6.60 -5.13 17.20
C THR A 103 -6.72 -6.03 15.97
N ILE A 104 -7.36 -7.20 16.11
CA ILE A 104 -7.56 -8.16 15.01
C ILE A 104 -8.48 -7.57 13.94
N LEU A 105 -9.50 -6.82 14.36
CA LEU A 105 -10.40 -6.10 13.47
C LEU A 105 -10.53 -4.67 14.00
N PRO A 106 -10.33 -3.64 13.15
CA PRO A 106 -10.62 -2.26 13.53
C PRO A 106 -12.07 -2.11 13.99
N GLU A 107 -12.33 -1.17 14.89
CA GLU A 107 -13.69 -0.88 15.31
C GLU A 107 -14.54 -0.49 14.10
N ARG A 108 -15.80 -0.93 14.09
CA ARG A 108 -16.74 -0.65 13.00
C ARG A 108 -17.72 0.39 13.46
N ASN A 109 -17.73 1.53 12.78
CA ASN A 109 -18.75 2.55 12.97
C ASN A 109 -19.97 2.14 12.16
N ILE A 110 -20.99 1.62 12.85
CA ILE A 110 -22.27 1.21 12.25
C ILE A 110 -23.25 2.37 12.43
N THR A 111 -23.65 2.99 11.32
CA THR A 111 -24.70 4.00 11.33
C THR A 111 -26.03 3.30 11.20
N THR A 112 -26.94 3.53 12.14
CA THR A 112 -28.29 2.98 12.13
C THR A 112 -29.32 4.09 11.96
N THR A 113 -30.42 3.77 11.28
CA THR A 113 -31.57 4.65 11.12
C THR A 113 -32.79 3.93 11.64
N GLU A 114 -33.46 4.55 12.61
CA GLU A 114 -34.73 4.07 13.14
C GLU A 114 -35.85 4.69 12.32
N VAL A 115 -36.77 3.86 11.83
CA VAL A 115 -37.95 4.32 11.10
C VAL A 115 -39.13 4.29 12.07
N PRO A 116 -39.76 5.44 12.38
CA PRO A 116 -40.90 5.48 13.31
C PRO A 116 -42.02 4.54 12.87
N GLY A 117 -42.50 3.70 13.78
CA GLY A 117 -43.59 2.74 13.52
C GLY A 117 -43.14 1.38 12.97
N VAL A 118 -41.83 1.15 12.84
CA VAL A 118 -41.26 -0.17 12.52
C VAL A 118 -40.39 -0.61 13.70
N ASP A 119 -40.58 -1.85 14.17
CA ASP A 119 -39.73 -2.41 15.19
C ASP A 119 -38.34 -2.71 14.62
N GLY A 120 -37.30 -2.15 15.23
CA GLY A 120 -35.90 -2.34 14.86
C GLY A 120 -35.26 -1.13 14.19
N SER A 121 -33.97 -1.27 13.89
CA SER A 121 -33.18 -0.25 13.21
C SER A 121 -32.58 -0.80 11.92
N MET A 122 -32.55 0.03 10.89
CA MET A 122 -31.93 -0.30 9.61
C MET A 122 -30.48 0.17 9.63
N VAL A 123 -29.53 -0.70 9.28
CA VAL A 123 -28.12 -0.30 9.12
C VAL A 123 -27.99 0.49 7.82
N SER A 124 -27.67 1.78 7.93
CA SER A 124 -27.53 2.70 6.79
C SER A 124 -26.09 2.80 6.27
N GLY A 125 -25.09 2.45 7.09
CA GLY A 125 -23.70 2.46 6.65
C GLY A 125 -22.76 1.79 7.64
N VAL A 126 -21.64 1.26 7.12
CA VAL A 126 -20.56 0.71 7.94
C VAL A 126 -19.23 1.25 7.46
N SER A 127 -18.47 1.88 8.35
CA SER A 127 -17.10 2.32 8.09
C SER A 127 -16.12 1.74 9.12
N LEU A 128 -14.85 1.66 8.76
CA LEU A 128 -13.78 1.21 9.65
C LEU A 128 -13.19 2.41 10.38
N ALA A 129 -13.02 2.29 11.69
CA ALA A 129 -12.30 3.26 12.49
C ALA A 129 -10.78 3.18 12.22
N PRO A 130 -10.04 4.27 12.45
CA PRO A 130 -8.59 4.27 12.41
C PRO A 130 -7.98 3.18 13.31
N LEU A 131 -6.88 2.59 12.88
CA LEU A 131 -6.18 1.55 13.63
C LEU A 131 -5.02 2.18 14.43
N THR A 132 -4.90 1.83 15.70
CA THR A 132 -3.73 2.18 16.52
C THR A 132 -2.87 0.95 16.75
N VAL A 133 -1.58 1.04 16.41
CA VAL A 133 -0.61 -0.03 16.60
C VAL A 133 0.40 0.41 17.65
N THR A 134 0.54 -0.37 18.72
CA THR A 134 1.56 -0.10 19.76
C THR A 134 2.69 -1.10 19.63
N VAL A 135 3.91 -0.60 19.43
CA VAL A 135 5.13 -1.39 19.32
C VAL A 135 5.94 -1.22 20.60
N THR A 136 6.13 -2.30 21.34
CA THR A 136 7.00 -2.33 22.52
C THR A 136 8.39 -2.78 22.09
N ALA A 137 9.40 -1.95 22.33
CA ALA A 137 10.78 -2.21 21.96
C ALA A 137 11.78 -1.81 23.05
N HIS A 138 13.02 -2.27 22.96
CA HIS A 138 14.14 -1.87 23.81
C HIS A 138 15.27 -1.26 22.97
N ILE A 139 15.94 -0.24 23.49
CA ILE A 139 17.08 0.36 22.79
C ILE A 139 18.29 -0.59 22.84
N ARG A 140 18.89 -0.88 21.69
CA ARG A 140 20.04 -1.79 21.51
C ARG A 140 21.39 -1.12 21.81
N LYS A 141 21.53 -0.44 22.95
CA LYS A 141 22.78 0.23 23.36
C LYS A 141 23.08 0.05 24.84
N ASP A 142 24.34 -0.23 25.15
CA ASP A 142 24.82 -0.51 26.52
C ASP A 142 25.35 0.75 27.24
N SER A 143 25.70 1.81 26.50
CA SER A 143 26.22 3.08 27.03
C SER A 143 25.13 4.16 27.10
N VAL A 144 25.14 4.96 28.17
CA VAL A 144 24.18 6.06 28.39
C VAL A 144 24.26 7.14 27.30
N GLN A 145 25.46 7.45 26.80
CA GLN A 145 25.65 8.41 25.71
C GLN A 145 25.04 7.88 24.41
N ASP A 146 25.33 6.62 24.07
CA ASP A 146 24.79 5.96 22.89
C ASP A 146 23.26 5.84 22.92
N VAL A 147 22.67 5.64 24.11
CA VAL A 147 21.21 5.65 24.30
C VAL A 147 20.62 7.02 23.98
N THR A 148 21.29 8.10 24.37
CA THR A 148 20.84 9.47 24.09
C THR A 148 20.92 9.79 22.60
N ASP A 149 21.99 9.37 21.94
CA ASP A 149 22.15 9.57 20.49
C ASP A 149 21.17 8.70 19.69
N ALA A 150 20.98 7.44 20.09
CA ALA A 150 19.95 6.57 19.52
C ALA A 150 18.56 7.19 19.66
N ARG A 151 18.25 7.82 20.81
CA ARG A 151 16.97 8.53 21.02
C ARG A 151 16.77 9.65 20.00
N ARG A 152 17.81 10.45 19.73
CA ARG A 152 17.73 11.56 18.76
C ARG A 152 17.49 11.02 17.35
N LEU A 153 18.21 9.98 16.96
CA LEU A 153 18.04 9.33 15.66
C LEU A 153 16.65 8.69 15.50
N ILE A 154 16.13 8.04 16.56
CA ILE A 154 14.77 7.50 16.55
C ILE A 154 13.74 8.63 16.44
N ALA A 155 13.90 9.72 17.21
CA ALA A 155 12.99 10.86 17.15
C ALA A 155 12.98 11.51 15.75
N GLU A 156 14.15 11.67 15.13
CA GLU A 156 14.28 12.18 13.75
C GLU A 156 13.68 11.21 12.72
N ALA A 157 13.81 9.90 12.93
CA ALA A 157 13.21 8.91 12.05
C ALA A 157 11.67 8.89 12.13
N LEU A 158 11.11 9.12 13.32
CA LEU A 158 9.67 9.09 13.57
C LEU A 158 8.96 10.43 13.34
N ALA A 159 9.71 11.53 13.24
CA ALA A 159 9.17 12.86 12.98
C ALA A 159 8.74 12.99 11.52
N THR A 160 7.48 12.65 11.23
CA THR A 160 6.88 12.74 9.89
C THR A 160 5.54 13.47 9.95
N ASP A 161 5.31 14.43 9.05
CA ASP A 161 4.07 15.21 8.99
C ASP A 161 2.93 14.50 8.24
N THR A 162 3.24 13.45 7.50
CA THR A 162 2.28 12.67 6.70
C THR A 162 2.36 11.19 7.04
N PRO A 163 1.29 10.39 6.87
CA PRO A 163 1.35 8.95 7.04
C PRO A 163 2.44 8.33 6.13
N ARG A 164 3.29 7.46 6.70
CA ARG A 164 4.38 6.78 6.00
C ARG A 164 4.25 5.26 6.11
N PRO A 165 4.83 4.50 5.16
CA PRO A 165 4.85 3.04 5.23
C PRO A 165 5.55 2.54 6.50
N LEU A 166 4.84 1.71 7.26
CA LEU A 166 5.31 1.00 8.44
C LEU A 166 5.25 -0.51 8.16
N PHE A 167 6.43 -1.14 8.13
CA PHE A 167 6.55 -2.60 8.04
C PHE A 167 6.73 -3.14 9.44
N LEU A 168 5.82 -4.01 9.82
CA LEU A 168 5.83 -4.63 11.13
C LEU A 168 6.52 -6.00 11.08
N PRO A 169 7.14 -6.40 12.21
CA PRO A 169 7.84 -7.67 12.32
C PRO A 169 6.96 -8.91 12.16
N ASP A 170 5.66 -8.82 12.49
CA ASP A 170 4.69 -9.91 12.35
C ASP A 170 4.25 -10.12 10.90
N GLU A 171 4.29 -9.08 10.06
CA GLU A 171 3.88 -9.11 8.66
C GLU A 171 4.90 -8.38 7.75
N PRO A 172 6.09 -8.96 7.51
CA PRO A 172 7.18 -8.27 6.80
C PRO A 172 6.90 -8.02 5.31
N ASN A 173 5.95 -8.74 4.72
CA ASN A 173 5.58 -8.61 3.30
C ASN A 173 4.47 -7.58 3.06
N ARG A 174 4.01 -6.91 4.12
CA ARG A 174 2.91 -5.94 4.07
C ARG A 174 3.30 -4.69 4.86
N TYR A 175 2.66 -3.58 4.53
CA TYR A 175 2.86 -2.33 5.25
C TYR A 175 1.54 -1.66 5.59
N LEU A 176 1.56 -0.89 6.68
CA LEU A 176 0.48 0.01 7.07
C LEU A 176 0.89 1.44 6.77
N MET A 177 -0.07 2.29 6.45
CA MET A 177 0.17 3.73 6.36
C MET A 177 -0.03 4.35 7.74
N ALA A 178 1.08 4.62 8.42
CA ALA A 178 1.10 4.98 9.83
C ALA A 178 1.78 6.32 10.08
N MET A 179 1.33 7.02 11.11
CA MET A 179 1.95 8.23 11.65
C MET A 179 2.29 7.98 13.12
N TYR A 180 3.47 8.40 13.55
CA TYR A 180 3.83 8.29 14.95
C TYR A 180 3.05 9.35 15.77
N GLN A 181 2.29 8.89 16.78
CA GLN A 181 1.43 9.77 17.58
C GLN A 181 2.23 10.63 18.58
N GLY A 182 3.49 10.26 18.86
CA GLY A 182 4.27 10.90 19.91
C GLY A 182 3.95 10.37 21.30
N GLY A 183 4.65 10.91 22.30
CA GLY A 183 4.37 10.64 23.71
C GLY A 183 5.00 9.36 24.28
N ALA A 184 5.86 8.66 23.54
CA ALA A 184 6.57 7.51 24.09
C ALA A 184 7.50 7.93 25.24
N GLU A 185 7.27 7.37 26.43
CA GLU A 185 8.15 7.50 27.57
C GLU A 185 9.09 6.29 27.65
N MET A 186 10.32 6.54 28.09
CA MET A 186 11.30 5.49 28.28
C MET A 186 11.14 4.88 29.68
N SER A 187 11.19 3.56 29.76
CA SER A 187 11.18 2.87 31.05
C SER A 187 12.45 3.21 31.84
N ARG A 188 12.32 3.22 33.17
CA ARG A 188 13.39 3.61 34.12
C ARG A 188 14.59 2.65 34.15
N ASN A 189 14.62 1.63 33.29
CA ASN A 189 15.71 0.67 33.27
C ASN A 189 16.97 1.30 32.64
N ALA A 190 18.00 1.49 33.46
CA ALA A 190 19.23 2.18 33.06
C ALA A 190 20.04 1.43 31.98
N HIS A 191 19.92 0.10 31.90
CA HIS A 191 20.73 -0.71 30.99
C HIS A 191 20.00 -1.11 29.70
N LYS A 192 18.67 -1.18 29.73
CA LYS A 192 17.82 -1.50 28.58
C LYS A 192 16.50 -0.75 28.71
N PRO A 193 16.48 0.55 28.41
CA PRO A 193 15.24 1.31 28.47
C PRO A 193 14.28 0.73 27.45
N GLY A 194 13.10 0.35 27.93
CA GLY A 194 11.96 -0.01 27.09
C GLY A 194 11.29 1.25 26.58
N VAL A 195 10.75 1.20 25.38
CA VAL A 195 9.98 2.27 24.75
C VAL A 195 8.72 1.66 24.15
N GLU A 196 7.60 2.35 24.33
CA GLU A 196 6.32 2.00 23.72
C GLU A 196 6.00 3.05 22.66
N LEU A 197 6.10 2.65 21.39
CA LEU A 197 5.84 3.52 20.25
C LEU A 197 4.41 3.30 19.76
N THR A 198 3.58 4.33 19.86
CA THR A 198 2.20 4.30 19.37
C THR A 198 2.11 4.92 17.99
N PHE A 199 1.66 4.13 17.04
CA PHE A 199 1.43 4.53 15.66
C PHE A 199 -0.08 4.61 15.38
N TYR A 200 -0.49 5.72 14.79
CA TYR A 200 -1.83 5.99 14.34
C TYR A 200 -1.93 5.74 12.82
N CYS A 201 -2.77 4.81 12.42
CA CYS A 201 -3.04 4.48 11.02
C CYS A 201 -4.43 5.02 10.65
N ALA A 202 -4.47 6.09 9.85
CA ALA A 202 -5.72 6.67 9.37
C ALA A 202 -6.47 5.72 8.43
N ASP A 203 -5.74 5.00 7.57
CA ASP A 203 -6.27 3.85 6.83
C ASP A 203 -5.94 2.56 7.61
N PRO A 204 -6.94 1.82 8.11
CA PRO A 204 -6.71 0.58 8.84
C PRO A 204 -6.34 -0.61 7.95
N VAL A 205 -6.35 -0.45 6.62
CA VAL A 205 -6.05 -1.51 5.65
C VAL A 205 -4.54 -1.64 5.46
N SER A 206 -4.06 -2.89 5.37
CA SER A 206 -2.66 -3.18 5.04
C SER A 206 -2.46 -3.28 3.53
N TYR A 207 -1.35 -2.76 3.06
CA TYR A 207 -0.96 -2.76 1.66
C TYR A 207 0.09 -3.84 1.41
N GLY A 208 -0.05 -4.54 0.29
CA GLY A 208 0.85 -5.62 -0.15
C GLY A 208 1.68 -5.23 -1.36
N GLU A 209 1.88 -6.20 -2.25
CA GLU A 209 2.66 -6.03 -3.47
C GLU A 209 1.92 -5.16 -4.49
N GLU A 210 2.66 -4.35 -5.25
CA GLU A 210 2.16 -3.70 -6.45
C GLU A 210 2.02 -4.72 -7.58
N ARG A 211 0.89 -4.68 -8.27
CA ARG A 211 0.54 -5.57 -9.35
C ARG A 211 0.22 -4.76 -10.58
N ALA A 212 0.62 -5.28 -11.73
CA ALA A 212 0.29 -4.73 -13.02
C ALA A 212 -0.15 -5.84 -13.97
N LEU A 213 -1.13 -5.54 -14.81
CA LEU A 213 -1.64 -6.47 -15.82
C LEU A 213 -2.16 -5.74 -17.04
N ASP A 214 -1.79 -6.27 -18.21
CA ASP A 214 -2.30 -5.80 -19.49
C ASP A 214 -3.60 -6.53 -19.84
N VAL A 215 -4.65 -5.79 -20.14
CA VAL A 215 -5.96 -6.31 -20.56
C VAL A 215 -6.23 -5.87 -22.00
N THR A 216 -6.49 -6.85 -22.86
CA THR A 216 -6.93 -6.63 -24.25
C THR A 216 -8.19 -7.46 -24.47
N GLY A 217 -9.26 -6.82 -24.96
CA GLY A 217 -10.58 -7.45 -25.02
C GLY A 217 -11.06 -7.84 -23.63
N ARG A 218 -11.51 -9.08 -23.45
CA ARG A 218 -12.01 -9.60 -22.17
C ARG A 218 -11.00 -10.54 -21.51
N ARG A 219 -10.67 -10.29 -20.24
CA ARG A 219 -9.68 -11.07 -19.48
C ARG A 219 -10.01 -11.14 -17.98
N PRO A 220 -9.80 -12.30 -17.32
CA PRO A 220 -9.80 -12.39 -15.86
C PRO A 220 -8.59 -11.68 -15.25
N VAL A 221 -8.84 -10.89 -14.21
CA VAL A 221 -7.85 -10.19 -13.38
C VAL A 221 -7.93 -10.76 -11.97
N ASN A 222 -6.84 -11.37 -11.49
CA ASN A 222 -6.72 -11.83 -10.12
C ASN A 222 -6.02 -10.75 -9.29
N VAL A 223 -6.81 -10.03 -8.51
CA VAL A 223 -6.38 -8.87 -7.74
C VAL A 223 -5.47 -9.26 -6.58
N ARG A 224 -5.72 -10.45 -6.00
CA ARG A 224 -5.24 -10.89 -4.68
C ARG A 224 -5.66 -9.90 -3.57
N GLY A 225 -5.43 -10.28 -2.32
CA GLY A 225 -5.90 -9.49 -1.18
C GLY A 225 -7.31 -9.85 -0.70
N THR A 226 -7.67 -9.34 0.48
CA THR A 226 -8.95 -9.54 1.15
C THR A 226 -9.82 -8.28 1.17
N TYR A 227 -9.28 -7.14 0.72
CA TYR A 227 -9.96 -5.85 0.75
C TYR A 227 -10.02 -5.22 -0.65
N PRO A 228 -11.10 -4.50 -1.02
CA PRO A 228 -11.23 -3.86 -2.32
C PRO A 228 -10.09 -2.87 -2.62
N CYS A 229 -9.49 -2.98 -3.80
CA CYS A 229 -8.49 -2.04 -4.29
C CYS A 229 -9.05 -1.17 -5.42
N ARG A 230 -8.46 0.00 -5.58
CA ARG A 230 -8.80 0.99 -6.63
C ARG A 230 -7.65 1.03 -7.64
N PRO A 231 -7.81 0.45 -8.84
CA PRO A 231 -6.74 0.43 -9.85
C PRO A 231 -6.56 1.79 -10.54
N THR A 232 -5.36 2.03 -11.04
CA THR A 232 -5.11 3.03 -12.08
C THR A 232 -5.08 2.32 -13.43
N ILE A 233 -5.82 2.83 -14.41
CA ILE A 233 -5.89 2.25 -15.76
C ILE A 233 -5.29 3.24 -16.76
N THR A 234 -4.28 2.80 -17.50
CA THR A 234 -3.67 3.58 -18.58
C THR A 234 -3.85 2.87 -19.91
N VAL A 235 -4.33 3.58 -20.93
CA VAL A 235 -4.57 3.00 -22.25
C VAL A 235 -4.29 4.00 -23.37
N LYS A 236 -3.94 3.48 -24.54
CA LYS A 236 -4.00 4.21 -25.81
C LYS A 236 -5.13 3.65 -26.66
N PRO A 237 -6.32 4.28 -26.64
CA PRO A 237 -7.46 3.77 -27.38
C PRO A 237 -7.19 3.78 -28.89
N PRO A 238 -7.61 2.74 -29.64
CA PRO A 238 -7.54 2.74 -31.09
C PRO A 238 -8.48 3.81 -31.68
N GLN A 239 -8.55 3.91 -33.00
CA GLN A 239 -9.44 4.88 -33.65
C GLN A 239 -10.91 4.63 -33.29
N SER A 240 -11.49 5.51 -32.49
CA SER A 240 -12.89 5.47 -32.03
C SER A 240 -13.31 6.84 -31.49
N ASP A 241 -14.62 7.06 -31.35
CA ASP A 241 -15.17 8.27 -30.72
C ASP A 241 -15.44 8.07 -29.20
N GLU A 242 -15.32 6.83 -28.73
CA GLU A 242 -15.52 6.42 -27.34
C GLU A 242 -14.54 5.30 -26.97
N TRP A 243 -14.04 5.33 -25.74
CA TRP A 243 -13.34 4.22 -25.12
C TRP A 243 -13.98 3.84 -23.78
N ARG A 244 -14.11 2.54 -23.52
CA ARG A 244 -14.81 2.00 -22.34
C ARG A 244 -14.05 0.84 -21.72
N ILE A 245 -14.05 0.81 -20.39
CA ILE A 245 -13.66 -0.34 -19.58
C ILE A 245 -14.85 -0.79 -18.72
N THR A 246 -15.09 -2.09 -18.68
CA THR A 246 -16.26 -2.70 -18.05
C THR A 246 -15.84 -3.83 -17.12
N LYS A 247 -16.39 -3.81 -15.91
CA LYS A 247 -16.35 -4.91 -14.96
C LYS A 247 -17.53 -5.82 -15.24
N VAL A 248 -17.26 -6.98 -15.86
CA VAL A 248 -18.31 -7.84 -16.43
C VAL A 248 -19.22 -8.45 -15.35
N SER A 249 -18.68 -8.70 -14.15
CA SER A 249 -19.42 -9.31 -13.03
C SER A 249 -20.54 -8.41 -12.50
N THR A 250 -20.28 -7.11 -12.35
CA THR A 250 -21.23 -6.12 -11.81
C THR A 250 -21.89 -5.27 -12.89
N GLN A 251 -21.39 -5.34 -14.13
CA GLN A 251 -21.77 -4.46 -15.25
C GLN A 251 -21.46 -2.97 -15.02
N GLU A 252 -20.67 -2.64 -14.00
CA GLU A 252 -20.12 -1.30 -13.79
C GLU A 252 -19.11 -0.99 -14.89
N PHE A 253 -19.11 0.25 -15.39
CA PHE A 253 -18.21 0.66 -16.44
C PHE A 253 -17.79 2.12 -16.31
N VAL A 254 -16.65 2.44 -16.91
CA VAL A 254 -16.21 3.81 -17.14
C VAL A 254 -16.01 4.02 -18.62
N ALA A 255 -16.70 5.00 -19.19
CA ALA A 255 -16.61 5.38 -20.59
C ALA A 255 -16.14 6.83 -20.74
N VAL A 256 -15.31 7.07 -21.75
CA VAL A 256 -14.72 8.36 -22.08
C VAL A 256 -14.97 8.63 -23.55
N GLU A 257 -15.57 9.77 -23.87
CA GLU A 257 -15.78 10.22 -25.24
C GLU A 257 -14.60 11.08 -25.70
N GLY A 258 -14.21 10.92 -26.96
CA GLY A 258 -13.14 11.72 -27.55
C GLY A 258 -12.71 11.17 -28.91
N PRO A 259 -12.16 12.02 -29.79
CA PRO A 259 -11.62 11.58 -31.07
C PRO A 259 -10.30 10.85 -30.85
N PHE A 260 -10.37 9.54 -30.61
CA PHE A 260 -9.19 8.70 -30.41
C PHE A 260 -8.59 8.31 -31.76
N THR A 261 -7.27 8.25 -31.81
CA THR A 261 -6.50 7.91 -33.01
C THR A 261 -5.36 6.92 -32.72
N GLY A 262 -5.28 6.37 -31.49
CA GLY A 262 -4.13 5.56 -31.05
C GLY A 262 -3.00 6.35 -30.39
N GLU A 263 -3.01 7.68 -30.48
CA GLU A 263 -1.93 8.53 -29.97
C GLU A 263 -2.23 9.10 -28.58
N GLN A 264 -3.52 9.29 -28.27
CA GLN A 264 -3.97 9.84 -27.01
C GLN A 264 -3.75 8.83 -25.89
N THR A 265 -3.22 9.31 -24.77
CA THR A 265 -3.07 8.52 -23.54
C THR A 265 -4.21 8.86 -22.60
N VAL A 266 -5.08 7.88 -22.34
CA VAL A 266 -6.16 7.98 -21.36
C VAL A 266 -5.67 7.37 -20.06
N VAL A 267 -5.79 8.11 -18.95
CA VAL A 267 -5.51 7.62 -17.60
C VAL A 267 -6.75 7.77 -16.74
N LEU A 268 -7.26 6.64 -16.25
CA LEU A 268 -8.32 6.58 -15.25
C LEU A 268 -7.72 6.28 -13.88
N ASP A 269 -7.84 7.23 -12.98
CA ASP A 269 -7.53 7.06 -11.56
C ASP A 269 -8.84 6.80 -10.81
N THR A 270 -9.10 5.53 -10.51
CA THR A 270 -10.33 5.14 -9.79
C THR A 270 -10.28 5.48 -8.30
N ALA A 271 -9.11 5.81 -7.75
CA ALA A 271 -8.94 6.25 -6.37
C ALA A 271 -9.40 7.69 -6.18
N ASN A 272 -9.05 8.56 -7.13
CA ASN A 272 -9.45 9.97 -7.13
C ASN A 272 -10.67 10.26 -8.01
N GLU A 273 -11.28 9.22 -8.60
CA GLU A 273 -12.43 9.33 -9.51
C GLU A 273 -12.19 10.35 -10.62
N ARG A 274 -10.99 10.23 -11.24
CA ARG A 274 -10.45 11.22 -12.17
C ARG A 274 -10.09 10.56 -13.50
N CYS A 275 -10.41 11.24 -14.60
CA CYS A 275 -10.02 10.83 -15.95
C CYS A 275 -9.19 11.93 -16.60
N THR A 276 -8.06 11.57 -17.22
CA THR A 276 -7.25 12.49 -18.01
C THR A 276 -6.99 11.97 -19.41
N ILE A 277 -6.95 12.88 -20.39
CA ILE A 277 -6.49 12.63 -21.75
C ILE A 277 -5.25 13.49 -22.00
N ASN A 278 -4.12 12.84 -22.27
CA ASN A 278 -2.81 13.51 -22.42
C ASN A 278 -2.47 14.43 -21.24
N GLY A 279 -2.90 14.06 -20.03
CA GLY A 279 -2.68 14.82 -18.80
C GLY A 279 -3.70 15.93 -18.51
N ASN A 280 -4.64 16.21 -19.42
CA ASN A 280 -5.72 17.18 -19.18
C ASN A 280 -6.96 16.47 -18.63
N ASP A 281 -7.60 17.06 -17.63
CA ASP A 281 -8.84 16.53 -17.06
C ASP A 281 -9.98 16.54 -18.07
N VAL A 282 -10.68 15.41 -18.14
CA VAL A 282 -11.88 15.26 -18.95
C VAL A 282 -12.97 14.57 -18.13
N PRO A 283 -14.25 14.93 -18.35
CA PRO A 283 -15.36 14.22 -17.74
C PRO A 283 -15.52 12.82 -18.37
N VAL A 284 -15.98 11.87 -17.56
CA VAL A 284 -16.47 10.58 -18.04
C VAL A 284 -17.95 10.70 -18.44
N VAL A 285 -18.46 9.75 -19.22
CA VAL A 285 -19.88 9.70 -19.59
C VAL A 285 -20.74 9.64 -18.32
N VAL A 286 -21.86 10.37 -18.28
CA VAL A 286 -22.72 10.53 -17.08
C VAL A 286 -23.19 9.23 -16.43
N LYS A 287 -23.30 8.14 -17.21
CA LYS A 287 -23.70 6.81 -16.73
C LYS A 287 -22.52 5.96 -16.21
N SER A 288 -21.31 6.51 -16.23
CA SER A 288 -20.10 5.82 -15.81
C SER A 288 -19.98 5.83 -14.29
N ASP A 289 -19.61 4.68 -13.74
CA ASP A 289 -19.35 4.51 -12.31
C ASP A 289 -17.93 3.96 -12.12
N TYR A 290 -17.13 4.67 -11.32
CA TYR A 290 -15.80 4.18 -10.94
C TYR A 290 -15.96 2.96 -10.02
N PHE A 291 -15.31 1.86 -10.40
CA PHE A 291 -15.45 0.58 -9.70
C PHE A 291 -14.19 0.21 -8.91
N THR A 292 -14.36 -0.75 -8.00
CA THR A 292 -13.27 -1.38 -7.25
C THR A 292 -13.07 -2.82 -7.68
N LEU A 293 -11.88 -3.36 -7.43
CA LEU A 293 -11.53 -4.75 -7.73
C LEU A 293 -11.34 -5.55 -6.43
N LEU A 294 -11.91 -6.75 -6.38
CA LEU A 294 -11.75 -7.69 -5.26
C LEU A 294 -11.77 -9.13 -5.77
N GLY A 295 -10.81 -9.94 -5.34
CA GLY A 295 -10.75 -11.35 -5.73
C GLY A 295 -10.40 -11.54 -7.21
N THR A 296 -11.19 -12.34 -7.92
CA THR A 296 -11.03 -12.57 -9.36
C THR A 296 -12.17 -11.89 -10.10
N GLU A 297 -11.84 -10.93 -10.94
CA GLU A 297 -12.82 -10.11 -11.68
C GLU A 297 -12.59 -10.22 -13.19
N GLU A 298 -13.66 -10.32 -13.95
CA GLU A 298 -13.63 -10.32 -15.41
C GLU A 298 -13.68 -8.87 -15.91
N ILE A 299 -12.62 -8.41 -16.58
CA ILE A 299 -12.53 -7.06 -17.13
C ILE A 299 -12.56 -7.11 -18.64
N GLU A 300 -13.36 -6.23 -19.24
CA GLU A 300 -13.48 -6.06 -20.68
C GLU A 300 -13.15 -4.62 -21.09
N VAL A 301 -12.33 -4.45 -22.12
CA VAL A 301 -12.01 -3.15 -22.72
C VAL A 301 -12.55 -3.08 -24.14
N SER A 302 -13.15 -1.95 -24.52
CA SER A 302 -13.76 -1.77 -25.84
C SER A 302 -12.73 -1.72 -26.99
N GLY A 303 -11.48 -1.41 -26.68
CA GLY A 303 -10.39 -1.38 -27.65
C GLY A 303 -9.03 -1.06 -27.02
N GLY A 304 -7.97 -1.42 -27.73
CA GLY A 304 -6.59 -1.21 -27.30
C GLY A 304 -6.15 -2.18 -26.20
N THR A 305 -4.97 -1.91 -25.64
CA THR A 305 -4.43 -2.64 -24.49
C THR A 305 -4.39 -1.71 -23.31
N ALA A 306 -5.19 -2.01 -22.28
CA ALA A 306 -5.21 -1.25 -21.05
C ALA A 306 -4.22 -1.85 -20.06
N HIS A 307 -3.32 -1.00 -19.55
CA HIS A 307 -2.39 -1.30 -18.48
C HIS A 307 -3.07 -0.98 -17.14
N LEU A 308 -3.43 -2.01 -16.38
CA LEU A 308 -4.02 -1.87 -15.06
C LEU A 308 -2.92 -2.00 -14.01
N GLU A 309 -2.84 -1.05 -13.09
CA GLU A 309 -1.92 -1.04 -11.96
C GLU A 309 -2.70 -0.91 -10.66
N TRP A 310 -2.40 -1.75 -9.67
CA TRP A 310 -3.03 -1.69 -8.36
C TRP A 310 -2.11 -2.21 -7.27
N THR A 311 -2.36 -1.79 -6.04
CA THR A 311 -1.70 -2.35 -4.86
C THR A 311 -2.64 -3.33 -4.18
N GLU A 312 -2.13 -4.52 -3.82
CA GLU A 312 -2.90 -5.48 -3.02
C GLU A 312 -3.33 -4.85 -1.69
N ARG A 313 -4.59 -5.06 -1.29
CA ARG A 313 -5.12 -4.55 -0.02
C ARG A 313 -5.65 -5.70 0.85
N TRP A 314 -5.35 -5.63 2.14
CA TRP A 314 -5.61 -6.67 3.12
C TRP A 314 -6.26 -6.10 4.37
N GLN A 315 -7.35 -6.71 4.78
CA GLN A 315 -8.01 -6.52 6.07
C GLN A 315 -7.98 -7.83 6.84
#